data_AF-A0AAV5YQB8-F1
#
_entry.id   AF-A0AAV5YQB8-F1
#
_cell.length_a   1.000
_cell.length_b   1.000
_cell.length_c   1.000
_cell.angle_alpha   90.00
_cell.angle_beta   90.00
_cell.angle_gamma   90.00
#
_symmetry.space_group_name_H-M   'P 1'
#
loop_
_entity.id
_entity.type
_entity.pdbx_description
1 polymer ?
#
loop_
_entity_poly.entity_id
_entity_poly.type
_entity_poly.pdbx_seq_one_letter_code
_entity_poly.pdbx_strand_id
1 'polypeptide(L)'
;MAGFADYEQYDALGLADLVRRGKMTPTDLLEAAIERVEARNPTVNAVIMPLYDHGRRAIADGLPDGPFRGVPFLLKDLGAPLIGE
;
A
#
# COMPACT_ATOMS: atom_id res chain seq x y z
N MET A 1 11.40 -4.37 -12.56
CA MET A 1 12.20 -3.41 -11.76
C MET A 1 12.34 -4.03 -10.39
N ALA A 2 13.52 -4.12 -9.82
CA ALA A 2 13.66 -4.72 -8.48
C ALA A 2 12.86 -3.87 -7.50
N GLY A 3 11.77 -4.43 -6.95
CA GLY A 3 10.94 -3.80 -5.94
C GLY A 3 11.78 -3.26 -4.80
N PHE A 4 11.28 -2.23 -4.11
CA PHE A 4 11.98 -1.57 -3.01
C PHE A 4 12.44 -2.60 -1.98
N ALA A 5 13.73 -2.98 -2.00
CA ALA A 5 14.25 -4.13 -1.25
C ALA A 5 14.11 -3.93 0.26
N ASP A 6 14.26 -2.68 0.71
CA ASP A 6 14.23 -2.31 2.13
C ASP A 6 12.83 -2.03 2.67
N TYR A 7 11.75 -2.24 1.89
CA TYR A 7 10.35 -1.97 2.30
C TYR A 7 10.03 -2.45 3.72
N GLU A 8 10.50 -3.64 4.08
CA GLU A 8 10.17 -4.31 5.34
C GLU A 8 10.99 -3.82 6.52
N GLN A 9 12.01 -2.99 6.28
CA GLN A 9 12.83 -2.35 7.31
C GLN A 9 12.20 -1.06 7.83
N TYR A 10 11.10 -0.60 7.20
CA TYR A 10 10.38 0.60 7.60
C TYR A 10 9.01 0.24 8.17
N ASP A 11 8.60 0.96 9.21
CA ASP A 11 7.20 1.01 9.62
C ASP A 11 6.40 1.97 8.73
N ALA A 12 5.09 2.09 8.98
CA ALA A 12 4.21 2.97 8.21
C ALA A 12 4.65 4.45 8.24
N LEU A 13 5.19 4.95 9.36
CA LEU A 13 5.64 6.34 9.46
C LEU A 13 6.98 6.55 8.73
N GLY A 14 7.87 5.55 8.76
CA GLY A 14 9.10 5.53 7.98
C GLY A 14 8.83 5.54 6.48
N LEU A 15 7.88 4.71 6.02
CA LEU A 15 7.44 4.70 4.62
C LEU A 15 6.81 6.04 4.22
N ALA A 16 5.95 6.63 5.07
CA ALA A 16 5.38 7.95 4.84
C ALA A 16 6.46 9.05 4.77
N ASP A 17 7.53 8.95 5.56
CA ASP A 17 8.66 9.88 5.53
C ASP A 17 9.46 9.78 4.23
N LEU A 18 9.67 8.57 3.69
CA LEU A 18 10.28 8.38 2.37
C LEU A 18 9.48 9.08 1.27
N VAL A 19 8.15 8.95 1.30
CA VAL A 19 7.24 9.64 0.38
C VAL A 19 7.34 11.15 0.56
N ARG A 20 7.28 11.64 1.80
CA ARG A 20 7.35 13.08 2.13
C ARG A 20 8.66 13.73 1.66
N ARG A 21 9.78 13.00 1.74
CA ARG A 21 11.10 13.45 1.30
C ARG A 21 11.35 13.23 -0.19
N GLY A 22 10.38 12.70 -0.93
CA GLY A 22 10.49 12.40 -2.36
C GLY A 22 11.50 11.30 -2.69
N LYS A 23 11.82 10.43 -1.73
CA LYS A 23 12.69 9.26 -1.96
C LYS A 23 11.93 8.12 -2.64
N MET A 24 10.61 8.11 -2.50
CA MET A 24 9.68 7.23 -3.19
C MET A 24 8.41 7.99 -3.56
N THR A 25 7.68 7.52 -4.56
CA THR A 25 6.31 7.97 -4.80
C THR A 25 5.30 7.04 -4.10
N PRO A 26 4.05 7.49 -3.83
CA PRO A 26 3.00 6.59 -3.36
C PRO A 26 2.76 5.40 -4.31
N THR A 27 2.90 5.61 -5.61
CA THR A 27 2.76 4.56 -6.63
C THR A 27 3.87 3.51 -6.47
N ASP A 28 5.13 3.92 -6.36
CA ASP A 28 6.25 2.98 -6.15
C ASP A 28 6.04 2.15 -4.88
N LEU A 29 5.53 2.79 -3.83
CA LEU A 29 5.28 2.12 -2.56
C LEU A 29 4.11 1.13 -2.65
N LEU A 30 3.04 1.49 -3.37
CA LEU A 30 1.90 0.59 -3.64
C LEU A 30 2.33 -0.64 -4.43
N GLU A 31 3.07 -0.47 -5.53
CA GLU A 31 3.53 -1.61 -6.34
C GLU A 31 4.49 -2.51 -5.53
N ALA A 32 5.37 -1.94 -4.72
CA ALA A 32 6.23 -2.71 -3.82
C ALA A 32 5.44 -3.52 -2.77
N ALA A 33 4.29 -3.03 -2.31
CA ALA A 33 3.39 -3.76 -1.43
C ALA A 33 2.65 -4.88 -2.17
N ILE A 34 2.16 -4.61 -3.38
CA ILE A 34 1.47 -5.58 -4.24
C ILE A 34 2.37 -6.77 -4.56
N GLU A 35 3.61 -6.52 -5.00
CA GLU A 35 4.58 -7.58 -5.30
C GLU A 35 4.78 -8.53 -4.12
N ARG A 36 4.80 -8.00 -2.88
CA ARG A 36 4.93 -8.80 -1.65
C ARG A 36 3.68 -9.60 -1.35
N VAL A 37 2.49 -9.03 -1.56
CA VAL A 37 1.23 -9.75 -1.41
C VAL A 37 1.17 -10.88 -2.42
N GLU A 38 1.45 -10.63 -3.70
CA GLU A 38 1.41 -11.66 -4.75
C GLU A 38 2.41 -12.79 -4.49
N ALA A 39 3.61 -12.48 -3.99
CA ALA A 39 4.61 -13.50 -3.67
C ALA A 39 4.24 -14.37 -2.46
N ARG A 40 3.52 -13.84 -1.47
CA ARG A 40 3.34 -14.49 -0.15
C ARG A 40 1.92 -15.01 0.09
N ASN A 41 0.92 -14.31 -0.43
CA ASN A 41 -0.49 -14.63 -0.21
C ASN A 41 -0.89 -16.04 -0.68
N PRO A 42 -0.28 -16.67 -1.71
CA PRO A 42 -0.59 -18.06 -2.05
C PRO A 42 -0.33 -19.05 -0.90
N THR A 43 0.60 -18.74 0.01
CA THR A 43 0.87 -19.58 1.19
C THR A 43 0.11 -19.10 2.42
N VAL A 44 0.03 -17.78 2.63
CA VAL A 44 -0.56 -17.19 3.84
C VAL A 44 -2.10 -17.16 3.78
N ASN A 45 -2.66 -16.97 2.59
CA ASN A 45 -4.10 -16.86 2.33
C ASN A 45 -4.80 -15.79 3.20
N ALA A 46 -4.21 -14.59 3.28
CA ALA A 46 -4.71 -13.48 4.09
C ALA A 46 -5.53 -12.44 3.31
N VAL A 47 -5.21 -12.22 2.04
CA VAL A 47 -5.87 -11.25 1.17
C VAL A 47 -6.82 -11.99 0.25
N ILE A 48 -8.12 -11.90 0.54
CA ILE A 48 -9.18 -12.59 -0.23
C ILE A 48 -9.77 -11.73 -1.34
N MET A 49 -9.65 -10.41 -1.22
CA MET A 49 -10.17 -9.43 -2.17
C MET A 49 -9.06 -8.41 -2.48
N PRO A 50 -8.36 -8.56 -3.62
CA PRO A 50 -7.33 -7.60 -4.03
C PRO A 50 -7.98 -6.28 -4.49
N LEU A 51 -7.74 -5.21 -3.74
CA LEU A 51 -8.23 -3.86 -4.06
C LEU A 51 -7.14 -2.97 -4.69
N TYR A 52 -6.28 -3.56 -5.52
CA TYR A 52 -5.10 -2.88 -6.07
C TYR A 52 -5.48 -1.69 -6.96
N ASP A 53 -6.47 -1.85 -7.83
CA ASP A 53 -6.92 -0.77 -8.71
C ASP A 53 -7.61 0.35 -7.95
N HIS A 54 -8.31 0.03 -6.86
CA HIS A 54 -8.83 1.03 -5.93
C HIS A 54 -7.68 1.86 -5.32
N GLY A 55 -6.59 1.20 -4.89
CA GLY A 55 -5.39 1.88 -4.40
C GLY A 55 -4.73 2.79 -5.44
N ARG A 56 -4.55 2.29 -6.68
CA ARG A 56 -4.00 3.08 -7.79
C ARG A 56 -4.85 4.30 -8.11
N ARG A 57 -6.17 4.13 -8.11
CA ARG A 57 -7.11 5.22 -8.37
C ARG A 57 -7.11 6.26 -7.24
N ALA A 58 -7.07 5.84 -5.98
CA ALA A 58 -6.95 6.76 -4.84
C ALA A 58 -5.69 7.64 -4.93
N ILE A 59 -4.57 7.08 -5.41
CA ILE A 59 -3.36 7.86 -5.68
C ILE A 59 -3.59 8.86 -6.82
N ALA A 60 -4.18 8.42 -7.93
CA ALA A 60 -4.44 9.26 -9.11
C ALA A 60 -5.41 10.42 -8.82
N ASP A 61 -6.44 10.17 -8.00
CA ASP A 61 -7.43 11.17 -7.58
C ASP A 61 -6.86 12.18 -6.57
N GLY A 62 -5.66 11.90 -6.03
CA GLY A 62 -4.96 12.74 -5.08
C GLY A 62 -5.20 12.31 -3.64
N LEU A 63 -4.11 11.99 -2.94
CA LEU A 63 -4.18 11.59 -1.54
C LEU A 63 -4.44 12.79 -0.62
N PRO A 64 -5.12 12.61 0.52
CA PRO A 64 -5.21 13.63 1.56
C PRO A 64 -3.87 13.82 2.27
N ASP A 65 -3.67 14.99 2.88
CA ASP A 65 -2.55 15.21 3.78
C ASP A 65 -2.75 14.50 5.11
N GLY A 66 -1.67 13.96 5.66
CA GLY A 66 -1.70 13.24 6.93
C GLY A 66 -0.41 12.48 7.23
N PRO A 67 -0.26 11.95 8.46
CA PRO A 67 0.95 11.26 8.90
C PRO A 67 1.27 9.99 8.10
N PHE A 68 0.25 9.35 7.50
CA PHE A 68 0.35 8.13 6.70
C PHE A 68 0.14 8.38 5.20
N ARG A 69 0.22 9.63 4.73
CA ARG A 69 0.01 9.95 3.31
C ARG A 69 0.91 9.09 2.43
N GLY A 70 0.29 8.33 1.53
CA GLY A 70 0.98 7.47 0.56
C GLY A 70 1.27 6.05 1.00
N VAL A 71 0.95 5.67 2.24
CA VAL A 71 1.23 4.34 2.78
C VAL A 71 0.10 3.36 2.45
N PRO A 72 0.36 2.25 1.74
CA PRO A 72 -0.62 1.19 1.52
C PRO A 72 -0.97 0.44 2.80
N PHE A 73 -2.19 -0.06 2.93
CA PHE A 73 -2.62 -0.90 4.04
C PHE A 73 -3.65 -1.94 3.60
N LEU A 74 -3.83 -2.98 4.41
CA LEU A 74 -4.87 -3.99 4.23
C LEU A 74 -6.09 -3.63 5.07
N LEU A 75 -7.28 -3.77 4.49
CA LEU A 75 -8.56 -3.56 5.18
C LEU A 75 -9.16 -4.91 5.57
N LYS A 76 -9.69 -5.02 6.80
CA LYS A 76 -10.41 -6.22 7.22
C LYS A 76 -11.81 -6.22 6.62
N ASP A 77 -12.13 -7.27 5.88
CA ASP A 77 -13.45 -7.47 5.26
C ASP A 77 -14.60 -7.55 6.29
N LEU A 78 -14.31 -7.98 7.52
CA LEU A 78 -15.28 -8.00 8.61
C LEU A 78 -15.23 -6.71 9.43
N GLY A 79 -16.34 -5.96 9.38
CA GLY A 79 -16.60 -4.85 10.32
C GLY A 79 -15.96 -3.52 9.95
N ALA A 80 -15.28 -3.41 8.81
CA ALA A 80 -14.77 -2.15 8.28
C ALA A 80 -15.37 -1.86 6.90
N PRO A 81 -16.33 -0.92 6.77
CA PRO A 81 -16.95 -0.62 5.49
C PRO A 81 -16.00 0.15 4.58
N LEU A 82 -16.03 -0.15 3.28
CA LEU A 82 -15.40 0.63 2.22
C LEU A 82 -16.49 1.08 1.25
N ILE A 83 -16.53 2.38 0.92
CA ILE A 83 -17.53 2.89 -0.03
C ILE A 83 -17.26 2.27 -1.39
N GLY A 84 -18.23 1.50 -1.90
CA GLY A 84 -18.14 0.83 -3.21
C GLY A 84 -17.87 -0.67 -3.14
N GLU A 85 -17.66 -1.23 -1.94
CA GLU A 85 -17.53 -2.68 -1.69
C GLU A 85 -18.54 -3.15 -0.62
#